data_AF-A0A357V623-F1
#
_entry.id   AF-A0A357V623-F1
#
_cell.length_a   1.000
_cell.length_b   1.000
_cell.length_c   1.000
_cell.angle_alpha   90.00
_cell.angle_beta   90.00
_cell.angle_gamma   90.00
#
_symmetry.space_group_name_H-M   'P 1'
#
loop_
_entity.id
_entity.type
_entity.pdbx_description
1 polymer ?
#
loop_
_entity_poly.entity_id
_entity_poly.type
_entity_poly.pdbx_seq_one_letter_code
_entity_poly.pdbx_strand_id
1 'polypeptide(L)'
;MQGLFVTSTGTGIGKTHVAAGMVRTMKSQGKSVRAVKPVISGWDDDPAAVAASDTGILLAAQGLDLSPENIEACSPYRFKAPLSPDMAAAREGTAIDFKRVVG
;
A
#
# COMPACT_ATOMS: atom_id res chain seq x y z
N MET A 1 -2.86 -20.78 -0.69
CA MET A 1 -2.77 -19.37 -1.13
C MET A 1 -1.33 -19.11 -1.54
N GLN A 2 -1.06 -18.51 -2.70
CA GLN A 2 0.31 -18.13 -3.09
C GLN A 2 0.50 -16.63 -2.83
N GLY A 3 1.52 -16.27 -2.05
CA GLY A 3 1.87 -14.88 -1.76
C GLY A 3 3.14 -14.47 -2.49
N LEU A 4 3.18 -13.24 -2.99
CA LEU A 4 4.37 -12.63 -3.57
C LEU A 4 4.76 -11.40 -2.75
N PHE A 5 6.03 -11.31 -2.39
CA PHE A 5 6.57 -10.18 -1.64
C PHE A 5 7.53 -9.38 -2.53
N VAL A 6 7.22 -8.10 -2.74
CA VAL A 6 8.05 -7.18 -3.53
C VAL A 6 8.89 -6.33 -2.58
N THR A 7 10.21 -6.53 -2.61
CA THR A 7 11.18 -5.81 -1.77
C THR A 7 12.22 -5.07 -2.61
N SER A 8 13.00 -4.18 -1.98
CA SER A 8 14.10 -3.45 -2.62
C SER A 8 15.05 -2.88 -1.57
N THR A 9 16.22 -2.42 -2.00
CA THR A 9 17.30 -1.89 -1.14
C THR A 9 17.07 -0.46 -0.61
N GLY A 10 15.98 0.21 -1.03
CA GLY A 10 15.69 1.59 -0.67
C GLY A 10 14.27 2.03 -1.02
N THR A 11 13.91 3.28 -0.70
CA THR A 11 12.63 3.92 -1.05
C THR A 11 12.69 4.59 -2.42
N GLY A 12 11.56 4.93 -3.04
CA GLY A 12 11.53 5.66 -4.32
C GLY A 12 12.00 4.89 -5.57
N ILE A 13 12.57 3.69 -5.43
CA ILE A 13 13.15 2.92 -6.55
C ILE A 13 12.16 2.03 -7.32
N GLY A 14 10.87 2.36 -7.31
CA GLY A 14 9.89 1.76 -8.23
C GLY A 14 9.17 0.48 -7.75
N LYS A 15 9.33 0.02 -6.51
CA LYS A 15 8.63 -1.17 -5.96
C LYS A 15 7.13 -1.19 -6.27
N THR A 16 6.45 -0.08 -5.98
CA THR A 16 5.00 0.06 -6.15
C THR A 16 4.60 -0.08 -7.62
N HIS A 17 5.42 0.46 -8.54
CA HIS A 17 5.14 0.38 -9.97
C HIS A 17 5.35 -1.05 -10.48
N VAL A 18 6.39 -1.74 -10.01
CA VAL A 18 6.60 -3.18 -10.31
C VAL A 18 5.42 -4.01 -9.80
N ALA A 19 5.02 -3.82 -8.54
CA ALA A 19 3.88 -4.51 -7.95
C ALA A 19 2.57 -4.25 -8.72
N ALA A 20 2.30 -2.98 -9.06
CA ALA A 20 1.15 -2.60 -9.88
C ALA A 20 1.17 -3.25 -11.27
N GLY A 21 2.35 -3.33 -11.92
CA GLY A 21 2.53 -4.04 -13.18
C GLY A 21 2.18 -5.52 -13.06
N MET A 22 2.71 -6.19 -12.03
CA MET A 22 2.39 -7.60 -11.75
C MET A 22 0.88 -7.83 -11.57
N VAL A 23 0.22 -6.97 -10.79
CA VAL A 23 -1.23 -7.01 -10.58
C VAL A 23 -1.97 -6.90 -11.91
N ARG A 24 -1.65 -5.89 -12.73
CA ARG A 24 -2.31 -5.68 -14.04
C ARG A 24 -2.14 -6.90 -14.95
N THR A 25 -0.94 -7.47 -15.01
CA THR A 25 -0.66 -8.67 -15.84
C THR A 25 -1.42 -9.90 -15.33
N MET A 26 -1.47 -10.13 -14.03
CA MET A 26 -2.21 -11.27 -13.50
C MET A 26 -3.73 -11.11 -13.70
N LYS A 27 -4.25 -9.89 -13.52
CA LYS A 27 -5.65 -9.57 -13.83
C LYS A 27 -5.98 -9.76 -15.31
N SER A 28 -5.10 -9.36 -16.23
CA SER A 28 -5.33 -9.58 -17.67
C SER A 28 -5.30 -11.06 -18.05
N GLN A 29 -4.70 -11.92 -17.22
CA GLN A 29 -4.76 -13.39 -17.33
C GLN A 29 -6.00 -14.00 -16.66
N GLY A 30 -6.95 -13.19 -16.20
CA GLY A 30 -8.16 -13.67 -15.50
C GLY A 30 -7.92 -14.15 -14.07
N LYS A 31 -6.76 -13.88 -13.47
CA LYS A 31 -6.46 -14.28 -12.09
C LYS A 31 -7.08 -13.31 -11.09
N SER A 32 -7.60 -13.85 -10.00
CA SER A 32 -7.95 -13.06 -8.81
C SER A 32 -6.68 -12.67 -8.06
N VAL A 33 -6.49 -11.38 -7.83
CA VAL A 33 -5.30 -10.81 -7.18
C VAL A 33 -5.71 -9.72 -6.21
N ARG A 34 -5.13 -9.76 -5.01
CA ARG A 34 -5.17 -8.68 -4.03
C ARG A 34 -3.76 -8.17 -3.79
N ALA A 35 -3.57 -6.86 -3.95
CA ALA A 35 -2.33 -6.18 -3.58
C ALA A 35 -2.60 -5.21 -2.43
N VAL A 36 -1.68 -5.20 -1.47
CA VAL A 36 -1.77 -4.41 -0.25
C VAL A 36 -0.45 -3.68 -0.01
N LYS A 37 -0.56 -2.49 0.59
CA LYS A 37 0.57 -1.75 1.16
C LYS A 37 0.23 -1.49 2.63
N PRO A 38 0.40 -2.50 3.51
CA PRO A 38 -0.26 -2.49 4.81
C PRO A 38 0.16 -1.32 5.71
N VAL A 39 1.34 -0.75 5.46
CA VAL A 39 1.82 0.45 6.16
C VAL A 39 2.32 1.49 5.15
N ILE A 40 1.83 2.71 5.28
CA ILE A 40 2.26 3.90 4.54
C ILE A 40 2.56 5.05 5.50
N SER A 41 3.65 5.76 5.23
CA SER A 41 4.11 6.95 5.95
C SER A 41 4.16 8.13 4.99
N GLY A 42 3.97 9.35 5.49
CA GLY A 42 3.80 10.53 4.63
C GLY A 42 2.42 10.57 3.97
N TRP A 43 1.40 10.04 4.65
CA TRP A 43 0.02 10.07 4.18
C TRP A 43 -0.53 11.51 4.21
N ASP A 44 -1.25 11.85 3.15
CA ASP A 44 -1.95 13.11 2.98
C ASP A 44 -3.39 12.79 2.57
N ASP A 45 -4.36 13.46 3.20
CA ASP A 45 -5.79 13.25 2.98
C ASP A 45 -6.31 14.02 1.74
N ASP A 46 -5.45 14.85 1.11
CA ASP A 46 -5.77 15.47 -0.18
C ASP A 46 -6.06 14.40 -1.27
N PRO A 47 -7.19 14.47 -1.98
CA PRO A 47 -7.57 13.45 -2.96
C PRO A 47 -6.54 13.22 -4.06
N ALA A 48 -5.83 14.25 -4.51
CA ALA A 48 -4.80 14.09 -5.54
C ALA A 48 -3.55 13.41 -4.96
N ALA A 49 -3.18 13.72 -3.72
CA ALA A 49 -2.10 13.04 -3.02
C ALA A 49 -2.44 11.56 -2.75
N VAL A 50 -3.67 11.25 -2.34
CA VAL A 50 -4.14 9.86 -2.17
C VAL A 50 -4.06 9.10 -3.48
N ALA A 51 -4.52 9.69 -4.59
CA ALA A 51 -4.47 9.06 -5.91
C ALA A 51 -3.02 8.78 -6.38
N ALA A 52 -2.08 9.66 -6.06
CA ALA A 52 -0.67 9.52 -6.39
C ALA A 52 0.12 8.61 -5.42
N SER A 53 -0.45 8.26 -4.26
CA SER A 53 0.19 7.44 -3.23
C SER A 53 0.38 5.97 -3.66
N ASP A 54 1.20 5.22 -2.91
CA ASP A 54 1.34 3.77 -3.10
C ASP A 54 -0.03 3.06 -3.06
N THR A 55 -0.90 3.45 -2.13
CA THR A 55 -2.27 2.93 -2.00
C THR A 55 -3.08 3.17 -3.26
N GLY A 56 -3.08 4.41 -3.77
CA GLY A 56 -3.85 4.78 -4.96
C GLY A 56 -3.38 4.04 -6.21
N ILE A 57 -2.07 3.94 -6.41
CA ILE A 57 -1.47 3.20 -7.53
C ILE A 57 -1.86 1.71 -7.49
N LEU A 58 -1.81 1.07 -6.31
CA LEU A 58 -2.18 -0.34 -6.15
C LEU A 58 -3.68 -0.58 -6.31
N LEU A 59 -4.55 0.30 -5.82
CA LEU A 59 -6.00 0.22 -6.01
C LEU A 59 -6.37 0.38 -7.49
N ALA A 60 -5.80 1.36 -8.17
CA ALA A 60 -6.00 1.57 -9.60
C ALA A 60 -5.52 0.35 -10.42
N ALA A 61 -4.39 -0.27 -10.06
CA ALA A 61 -3.92 -1.50 -10.70
C ALA A 61 -4.88 -2.69 -10.47
N GLN A 62 -5.56 -2.71 -9.32
CA GLN A 62 -6.62 -3.66 -9.00
C GLN A 62 -7.96 -3.28 -9.64
N GLY A 63 -8.09 -2.15 -10.33
CA GLY A 63 -9.37 -1.67 -10.87
C GLY A 63 -10.39 -1.33 -9.79
N LEU A 64 -9.91 -0.93 -8.61
CA LEU A 64 -10.71 -0.50 -7.47
C LEU A 64 -10.68 1.03 -7.37
N ASP A 65 -11.76 1.62 -6.86
CA ASP A 65 -11.83 3.05 -6.58
C ASP A 65 -11.12 3.42 -5.27
N LEU A 66 -10.99 4.72 -5.00
CA LEU A 66 -10.42 5.26 -3.78
C LEU A 66 -11.47 5.41 -2.67
N SER A 67 -12.41 4.47 -2.57
CA SER A 67 -13.37 4.47 -1.47
C SER A 67 -12.65 4.25 -0.12
N PRO A 68 -13.18 4.78 1.00
CA PRO A 68 -12.58 4.58 2.32
C PRO A 68 -12.37 3.09 2.67
N GLU A 69 -13.29 2.22 2.26
CA GLU A 69 -13.19 0.77 2.47
C GLU A 69 -12.01 0.16 1.70
N ASN A 70 -11.83 0.53 0.44
CA ASN A 70 -10.71 0.03 -0.37
C ASN A 70 -9.36 0.56 0.13
N ILE A 71 -9.31 1.82 0.55
CA ILE A 71 -8.12 2.43 1.17
C ILE A 71 -7.76 1.67 2.45
N GLU A 72 -8.74 1.40 3.32
CA GLU A 72 -8.56 0.65 4.56
C GLU A 72 -8.10 -0.79 4.31
N ALA A 73 -8.71 -1.47 3.33
CA ALA A 73 -8.35 -2.85 2.99
C ALA A 73 -6.96 -2.99 2.35
N CYS A 74 -6.46 -1.93 1.70
CA CYS A 74 -5.14 -1.91 1.06
C CYS A 74 -4.04 -1.48 2.04
N SER A 75 -4.30 -0.45 2.83
CA SER A 75 -3.30 0.24 3.65
C SER A 75 -3.89 0.68 4.99
N PRO A 76 -4.19 -0.23 5.93
CA PRO A 76 -4.84 0.10 7.20
C PRO A 76 -4.00 1.02 8.10
N TYR A 77 -2.67 0.92 8.06
CA TYR A 77 -1.80 1.83 8.81
C TYR A 77 -1.32 2.97 7.92
N ARG A 78 -1.84 4.17 8.16
CA ARG A 78 -1.53 5.40 7.41
C ARG A 78 -1.05 6.46 8.39
N PHE A 79 0.22 6.82 8.30
CA PHE A 79 0.86 7.79 9.18
C PHE A 79 1.22 9.06 8.41
N LYS A 80 0.99 10.23 9.01
CA LYS A 80 1.25 11.55 8.40
C LYS A 80 2.74 11.85 8.32
N ALA A 81 3.52 11.41 9.30
CA ALA A 81 4.96 11.70 9.31
C ALA A 81 5.69 10.93 8.20
N PRO A 82 6.47 11.60 7.32
CA PRO A 82 7.24 10.94 6.25
C PRO A 82 8.55 10.35 6.81
N LEU A 83 8.42 9.45 7.77
CA LEU A 83 9.52 8.76 8.46
C LEU A 83 9.44 7.27 8.16
N SER A 84 10.38 6.47 8.68
CA SER A 84 10.20 5.01 8.67
C SER A 84 8.90 4.63 9.40
N PRO A 85 8.24 3.52 9.02
CA PRO A 85 6.96 3.12 9.61
C PRO A 85 6.95 3.08 11.15
N ASP A 86 8.01 2.55 11.75
CA ASP A 86 8.21 2.46 13.19
C ASP A 86 8.34 3.85 13.85
N MET A 87 9.12 4.76 13.25
CA MET A 87 9.27 6.13 13.73
C MET A 87 7.98 6.95 13.57
N ALA A 88 7.27 6.75 12.46
CA ALA A 88 6.00 7.43 12.19
C ALA A 88 4.92 7.00 13.18
N ALA A 89 4.80 5.69 13.43
CA ALA A 89 3.89 5.14 14.44
C ALA A 89 4.21 5.67 15.84
N ALA A 90 5.48 5.62 16.25
CA ALA A 90 5.91 6.12 17.57
C ALA A 90 5.61 7.62 17.74
N ARG A 91 5.79 8.43 16.69
CA ARG A 91 5.50 9.87 16.71
C ARG A 91 4.02 10.17 16.87
N GLU A 92 3.15 9.29 16.39
CA GLU A 92 1.69 9.40 16.52
C GLU A 92 1.17 8.68 17.78
N GLY A 93 2.05 8.20 18.67
CA GLY A 93 1.67 7.53 19.90
C GLY A 93 0.99 6.17 19.69
N THR A 94 1.25 5.53 18.55
CA THR A 94 0.64 4.25 18.15
C THR A 94 1.71 3.20 17.86
N ALA A 95 1.27 1.94 17.76
CA ALA A 95 2.12 0.81 17.45
C ALA A 95 1.53 0.01 16.28
N ILE A 96 2.41 -0.47 15.40
CA ILE A 96 2.03 -1.36 14.31
C ILE A 96 1.88 -2.76 14.88
N ASP A 97 0.68 -3.34 14.78
CA ASP A 97 0.49 -4.76 15.08
C ASP A 97 0.95 -5.59 13.88
N PHE A 98 2.21 -6.04 13.91
CA PHE A 98 2.81 -6.81 12.83
C PHE A 98 2.05 -8.11 12.51
N LYS A 99 1.30 -8.68 13.47
CA LYS A 99 0.47 -9.87 13.21
C LYS A 99 -0.72 -9.57 12.30
N ARG A 100 -1.18 -8.31 12.26
CA ARG A 100 -2.22 -7.85 11.33
C ARG A 100 -1.67 -7.45 9.97
N VAL A 101 -0.37 -7.17 9.89
CA VAL A 101 0.34 -6.79 8.66
C VAL A 101 0.74 -8.01 7.83
N VAL A 102 1.10 -9.10 8.50
CA VAL A 102 1.52 -10.37 7.89
C VAL A 102 0.39 -11.37 8.17
N GLY A 103 -0.61 -11.41 7.28
CA GLY A 103 -1.71 -12.37 7.37
C GLY A 103 -1.23 -13.82 7.40
#